data_AF-A0A352WRR1-F1
#
_entry.id   AF-A0A352WRR1-F1
#
_cell.length_a   1.000
_cell.length_b   1.000
_cell.length_c   1.000
_cell.angle_alpha   90.00
_cell.angle_beta   90.00
_cell.angle_gamma   90.00
#
_symmetry.space_group_name_H-M   'P 1'
#
loop_
_entity.id
_entity.type
_entity.pdbx_description
1 polymer ?
#
loop_
_entity_poly.entity_id
_entity_poly.type
_entity_poly.pdbx_seq_one_letter_code
_entity_poly.pdbx_strand_id
1 'polypeptide(L)'
;MLALVTCFNCSWSQSEDYAAKARIIDGIRAFEAGEDRADSLFVLGERHSDLAGLSAYNAGRSLLEKSEAGQEARQAFQRAIKSASDQQLTSDAWHNIGNSLLMEQDLENAIEAYKSALRANPRNEAARYNLSYALRQQQDQQDQQEQQDQQDQQ
;
A
#
# COMPACT_ATOMS: atom_id res chain seq x y z
N MET A 1 -44.60 -11.43 26.45
CA MET A 1 -44.32 -10.94 25.09
C MET A 1 -42.84 -11.18 24.86
N LEU A 2 -42.52 -12.16 24.00
CA LEU A 2 -41.17 -12.72 23.82
C LEU A 2 -40.17 -11.66 23.35
N ALA A 3 -38.99 -11.65 23.99
CA ALA A 3 -37.78 -11.05 23.45
C ALA A 3 -37.31 -11.88 22.24
N LEU A 4 -37.71 -11.46 21.04
CA LEU A 4 -37.23 -11.98 19.75
C LEU A 4 -36.71 -10.81 18.91
N VAL A 5 -35.67 -10.14 19.41
CA VAL A 5 -34.88 -9.15 18.63
C VAL A 5 -33.44 -9.63 18.44
N THR A 6 -33.09 -10.82 18.93
CA THR A 6 -31.74 -11.37 18.83
C THR A 6 -31.56 -12.17 17.54
N CYS A 7 -30.56 -11.75 16.75
CA CYS A 7 -29.82 -12.49 15.71
C CYS A 7 -30.09 -12.24 14.21
N PHE A 8 -30.94 -11.31 13.77
CA PHE A 8 -30.94 -10.95 12.34
C PHE A 8 -29.64 -10.23 11.94
N ASN A 9 -29.18 -9.27 12.77
CA ASN A 9 -27.94 -8.51 12.50
C ASN A 9 -26.66 -9.36 12.63
N CYS A 10 -26.63 -10.36 13.51
CA CYS A 10 -25.44 -11.21 13.70
C CYS A 10 -25.26 -12.19 12.52
N SER A 11 -26.35 -12.78 12.02
CA SER A 11 -26.31 -13.67 10.87
C SER A 11 -25.95 -12.94 9.56
N TRP A 12 -26.41 -11.70 9.40
CA TRP A 12 -26.06 -10.85 8.25
C TRP A 12 -24.60 -10.38 8.30
N SER A 13 -24.12 -9.96 9.46
CA SER A 13 -22.71 -9.56 9.61
C SER A 13 -21.75 -10.73 9.33
N GLN A 14 -22.08 -11.95 9.77
CA GLN A 14 -21.28 -13.13 9.44
C GLN A 14 -21.30 -13.45 7.94
N SER A 15 -22.47 -13.38 7.28
CA SER A 15 -22.54 -13.66 5.84
C SER A 15 -21.77 -12.64 5.01
N GLU A 16 -21.77 -11.36 5.40
CA GLU A 16 -20.96 -10.33 4.76
C GLU A 16 -19.46 -10.59 4.92
N ASP A 17 -19.02 -11.03 6.11
CA ASP A 17 -17.62 -11.34 6.38
C ASP A 17 -17.13 -12.55 5.55
N TYR A 18 -17.93 -13.62 5.44
CA TYR A 18 -17.64 -14.75 4.55
C TYR A 18 -17.56 -14.33 3.07
N ALA A 19 -18.48 -13.48 2.63
CA ALA A 19 -18.48 -12.97 1.27
C ALA A 19 -17.22 -12.12 1.00
N ALA A 20 -16.85 -11.23 1.93
CA ALA A 20 -15.64 -10.43 1.82
C ALA A 20 -14.39 -11.31 1.77
N LYS A 21 -14.31 -12.34 2.62
CA LYS A 21 -13.21 -13.33 2.59
C LYS A 21 -13.10 -14.05 1.25
N ALA A 22 -14.23 -14.46 0.67
CA ALA A 22 -14.25 -15.08 -0.65
C ALA A 22 -13.68 -14.14 -1.73
N ARG A 23 -14.01 -12.83 -1.66
CA ARG A 23 -13.45 -11.83 -2.59
C ARG A 23 -11.94 -11.65 -2.43
N ILE A 24 -11.42 -11.71 -1.22
CA ILE A 24 -9.96 -11.69 -0.99
C ILE A 24 -9.30 -12.89 -1.68
N ILE A 25 -9.87 -14.09 -1.51
CA ILE A 25 -9.34 -15.32 -2.12
C ILE A 25 -9.38 -15.24 -3.65
N ASP A 26 -10.50 -14.81 -4.21
CA ASP A 26 -10.64 -14.66 -5.66
C ASP A 26 -9.72 -13.55 -6.20
N GLY A 27 -9.51 -12.48 -5.44
CA GLY A 27 -8.54 -11.43 -5.75
C GLY A 27 -7.11 -11.95 -5.80
N ILE A 28 -6.71 -12.82 -4.87
CA ILE A 28 -5.38 -13.47 -4.90
C ILE A 28 -5.21 -14.30 -6.17
N ARG A 29 -6.21 -15.12 -6.51
CA ARG A 29 -6.18 -15.93 -7.73
C ARG A 29 -6.10 -15.08 -8.99
N ALA A 30 -6.90 -14.01 -9.06
CA ALA A 30 -6.87 -13.07 -10.16
C ALA A 30 -5.50 -12.38 -10.28
N PHE A 31 -4.91 -11.97 -9.15
CA PHE A 31 -3.59 -11.35 -9.11
C PHE A 31 -2.49 -12.30 -9.59
N GLU A 32 -2.48 -13.54 -9.12
CA GLU A 32 -1.54 -14.58 -9.55
C GLU A 32 -1.70 -14.93 -11.04
N ALA A 33 -2.91 -14.84 -11.57
CA ALA A 33 -3.21 -15.03 -12.98
C ALA A 33 -2.94 -13.79 -13.86
N GLY A 34 -2.55 -12.66 -13.27
CA GLY A 34 -2.35 -11.39 -13.99
C GLY A 34 -3.64 -10.78 -14.55
N GLU A 35 -4.79 -11.07 -13.93
CA GLU A 35 -6.09 -10.56 -14.36
C GLU A 35 -6.35 -9.14 -13.83
N ASP A 36 -6.87 -8.26 -14.68
CA ASP A 36 -7.15 -6.86 -14.35
C ASP A 36 -8.16 -6.63 -13.23
N ARG A 37 -8.96 -7.64 -12.87
CA ARG A 37 -10.02 -7.54 -11.85
C ARG A 37 -9.53 -7.70 -10.41
N ALA A 38 -8.25 -8.01 -10.20
CA ALA A 38 -7.72 -8.32 -8.89
C ALA A 38 -7.90 -7.18 -7.87
N ASP A 39 -7.58 -5.94 -8.22
CA ASP A 39 -7.79 -4.76 -7.35
C ASP A 39 -9.26 -4.62 -6.94
N SER A 40 -10.18 -4.80 -7.87
CA SER A 40 -11.61 -4.64 -7.62
C SER A 40 -12.13 -5.71 -6.67
N LEU A 41 -11.63 -6.95 -6.79
CA LEU A 41 -11.93 -8.03 -5.85
C LEU A 41 -11.39 -7.72 -4.45
N PHE A 42 -10.17 -7.20 -4.35
CA PHE A 42 -9.60 -6.77 -3.08
C PHE A 42 -10.37 -5.61 -2.44
N VAL A 43 -10.80 -4.61 -3.22
CA VAL A 43 -11.64 -3.52 -2.69
C VAL A 43 -12.96 -4.05 -2.13
N LEU A 44 -13.58 -5.05 -2.78
CA LEU A 44 -14.78 -5.70 -2.25
C LEU A 44 -14.49 -6.50 -0.96
N GLY A 45 -13.28 -7.03 -0.82
CA GLY A 45 -12.79 -7.72 0.38
C GLY A 45 -12.50 -6.80 1.58
N GLU A 46 -12.38 -5.48 1.38
CA GLU A 46 -12.14 -4.52 2.46
C GLU A 46 -13.30 -4.46 3.50
N ARG A 47 -14.44 -5.10 3.20
CA ARG A 47 -15.58 -5.23 4.12
C ARG A 47 -15.37 -6.26 5.23
N HIS A 48 -14.35 -7.11 5.12
CA HIS A 48 -14.03 -8.10 6.14
C HIS A 48 -13.58 -7.41 7.44
N SER A 49 -14.09 -7.84 8.59
CA SER A 49 -13.84 -7.18 9.89
C SER A 49 -12.35 -7.10 10.23
N ASP A 50 -11.61 -8.18 9.98
CA ASP A 50 -10.22 -8.33 10.43
C ASP A 50 -9.21 -8.23 9.28
N LEU A 51 -9.65 -8.50 8.05
CA LEU A 51 -8.78 -8.53 6.87
C LEU A 51 -8.86 -7.28 6.01
N ALA A 52 -9.60 -6.25 6.44
CA ALA A 52 -9.74 -4.99 5.69
C ALA A 52 -8.38 -4.38 5.32
N GLY A 53 -7.45 -4.31 6.26
CA GLY A 53 -6.10 -3.77 6.02
C GLY A 53 -5.30 -4.60 5.01
N LEU A 54 -5.33 -5.93 5.15
CA LEU A 54 -4.64 -6.84 4.22
C LEU A 54 -5.25 -6.76 2.81
N SER A 55 -6.58 -6.68 2.72
CA SER A 55 -7.29 -6.54 1.45
C SER A 55 -6.91 -5.25 0.75
N ALA A 56 -6.93 -4.11 1.46
CA ALA A 56 -6.50 -2.82 0.91
C ALA A 56 -5.02 -2.83 0.47
N TYR A 57 -4.15 -3.50 1.22
CA TYR A 57 -2.74 -3.67 0.85
C TYR A 57 -2.59 -4.45 -0.46
N ASN A 58 -3.34 -5.55 -0.61
CA ASN A 58 -3.32 -6.34 -1.83
C ASN A 58 -3.92 -5.58 -3.02
N ALA A 59 -4.95 -4.75 -2.82
CA ALA A 59 -5.45 -3.83 -3.84
C ALA A 59 -4.35 -2.88 -4.31
N GLY A 60 -3.61 -2.27 -3.37
CA GLY A 60 -2.49 -1.38 -3.69
C GLY A 60 -1.39 -2.08 -4.49
N ARG A 61 -1.03 -3.32 -4.12
CA ARG A 61 -0.07 -4.12 -4.90
C ARG A 61 -0.56 -4.42 -6.30
N SER A 62 -1.83 -4.82 -6.44
CA SER A 62 -2.45 -5.05 -7.76
C SER A 62 -2.47 -3.80 -8.64
N LEU A 63 -2.64 -2.63 -8.04
CA LEU A 63 -2.61 -1.36 -8.76
C LEU A 63 -1.19 -0.98 -9.17
N LEU A 64 -0.16 -1.27 -8.36
CA LEU A 64 1.23 -0.99 -8.73
C LEU A 64 1.74 -1.79 -9.93
N GLU A 65 1.23 -3.00 -10.17
CA GLU A 65 1.54 -3.77 -11.39
C GLU A 65 1.02 -3.05 -12.65
N LYS A 66 0.03 -2.15 -12.50
CA LYS A 66 -0.51 -1.31 -13.56
C LYS A 66 0.30 0.00 -13.59
N SER A 67 1.16 0.17 -14.59
CA SER A 67 2.16 1.25 -14.64
C SER A 67 1.63 2.68 -14.48
N GLU A 68 0.33 2.92 -14.66
CA GLU A 68 -0.30 4.25 -14.59
C GLU A 68 -1.08 4.52 -13.29
N ALA A 69 -1.21 3.54 -12.37
CA ALA A 69 -2.10 3.63 -11.21
C ALA A 69 -1.38 3.94 -9.88
N GLY A 70 -0.29 4.72 -9.93
CA GLY A 70 0.55 5.02 -8.76
C GLY A 70 -0.21 5.72 -7.63
N GLN A 71 -1.05 6.70 -7.96
CA GLN A 71 -1.84 7.44 -6.97
C GLN A 71 -2.90 6.56 -6.29
N GLU A 72 -3.64 5.77 -7.07
CA GLU A 72 -4.65 4.84 -6.59
C GLU A 72 -4.02 3.76 -5.70
N ALA A 73 -2.85 3.25 -6.09
CA ALA A 73 -2.09 2.31 -5.28
C ALA A 73 -1.72 2.91 -3.93
N ARG A 74 -1.21 4.15 -3.91
CA ARG A 74 -0.89 4.86 -2.66
C ARG A 74 -2.12 5.08 -1.79
N GLN A 75 -3.27 5.42 -2.36
CA GLN A 75 -4.52 5.52 -1.61
C GLN A 75 -4.94 4.18 -1.01
N ALA A 76 -4.76 3.07 -1.72
CA ALA A 76 -5.03 1.74 -1.20
C ALA A 76 -4.09 1.37 -0.04
N PHE A 77 -2.80 1.68 -0.15
CA PHE A 77 -1.87 1.52 0.97
C PHE A 77 -2.19 2.40 2.17
N GLN A 78 -2.68 3.63 1.96
CA GLN A 78 -3.17 4.47 3.06
C GLN A 78 -4.38 3.86 3.76
N ARG A 79 -5.32 3.25 3.02
CA ARG A 79 -6.42 2.48 3.62
C ARG A 79 -5.90 1.26 4.39
N ALA A 80 -4.89 0.57 3.86
CA ALA A 80 -4.24 -0.53 4.55
C ALA A 80 -3.66 -0.09 5.91
N ILE A 81 -2.91 1.01 5.94
CA ILE A 81 -2.32 1.59 7.15
C ILE A 81 -3.41 1.95 8.17
N LYS A 82 -4.51 2.56 7.71
CA LYS A 82 -5.63 2.97 8.59
C LYS A 82 -6.34 1.79 9.25
N SER A 83 -6.42 0.66 8.53
CA SER A 83 -7.12 -0.55 8.98
C SER A 83 -6.17 -1.61 9.54
N ALA A 84 -4.86 -1.37 9.54
CA ALA A 84 -3.86 -2.33 9.98
C ALA A 84 -3.92 -2.54 11.50
N SER A 85 -3.95 -3.79 11.91
CA SER A 85 -3.80 -4.21 13.30
C SER A 85 -2.36 -4.60 13.66
N ASP A 86 -1.47 -4.71 12.67
CA ASP A 86 -0.08 -5.12 12.85
C ASP A 86 0.93 -4.17 12.16
N GLN A 87 2.12 -4.06 12.79
CA GLN A 87 3.20 -3.16 12.39
C GLN A 87 3.93 -3.62 11.13
N GLN A 88 3.97 -4.93 10.85
CA GLN A 88 4.58 -5.45 9.62
C GLN A 88 3.82 -4.93 8.40
N LEU A 89 2.49 -5.08 8.40
CA LEU A 89 1.65 -4.60 7.30
C LEU A 89 1.76 -3.07 7.11
N THR A 90 1.81 -2.33 8.22
CA THR A 90 2.02 -0.87 8.20
C THR A 90 3.37 -0.53 7.56
N SER A 91 4.43 -1.26 7.93
CA SER A 91 5.76 -1.08 7.34
C SER A 91 5.78 -1.37 5.84
N ASP A 92 5.19 -2.49 5.43
CA ASP A 92 5.17 -2.91 4.02
C ASP A 92 4.33 -1.98 3.15
N ALA A 93 3.23 -1.43 3.69
CA ALA A 93 2.41 -0.44 3.00
C ALA A 93 3.17 0.88 2.79
N TRP A 94 3.85 1.39 3.81
CA TRP A 94 4.70 2.58 3.68
C TRP A 94 5.87 2.36 2.71
N HIS A 95 6.47 1.18 2.72
CA HIS A 95 7.52 0.82 1.76
C HIS A 95 7.00 0.89 0.32
N ASN A 96 5.82 0.33 0.04
CA ASN A 96 5.26 0.37 -1.31
C ASN A 96 4.78 1.76 -1.74
N ILE A 97 4.33 2.61 -0.81
CA ILE A 97 4.11 4.05 -1.07
C ILE A 97 5.43 4.69 -1.53
N GLY A 98 6.54 4.40 -0.83
CA GLY A 98 7.86 4.88 -1.21
C GLY A 98 8.30 4.41 -2.60
N ASN A 99 8.07 3.14 -2.93
CA ASN A 99 8.38 2.60 -4.26
C ASN A 99 7.60 3.34 -5.36
N SER A 100 6.32 3.58 -5.12
CA SER A 100 5.45 4.30 -6.06
C SER A 100 5.95 5.73 -6.33
N LEU A 101 6.33 6.45 -5.27
CA LEU A 101 6.87 7.81 -5.38
C LEU A 101 8.24 7.84 -6.05
N LEU A 102 9.08 6.85 -5.75
CA LEU A 102 10.40 6.70 -6.37
C LEU A 102 10.28 6.48 -7.89
N MET A 103 9.29 5.70 -8.35
CA MET A 103 9.00 5.52 -9.78
C MET A 103 8.58 6.82 -10.46
N GLU A 104 7.89 7.71 -9.73
CA GLU A 104 7.51 9.06 -10.17
C GLU A 104 8.64 10.09 -10.02
N GLN A 105 9.83 9.66 -9.59
CA GLN A 105 10.98 10.52 -9.25
C GLN A 105 10.72 11.56 -8.15
N ASP A 106 9.66 11.38 -7.36
CA ASP A 106 9.37 12.18 -6.17
C ASP A 106 10.23 11.67 -5.00
N LEU A 107 11.52 12.02 -5.05
CA LEU A 107 12.53 11.52 -4.11
C LEU A 107 12.27 11.98 -2.68
N GLU A 108 11.86 13.24 -2.48
CA GLU A 108 11.57 13.77 -1.15
C GLU A 108 10.48 12.94 -0.45
N ASN A 109 9.34 12.71 -1.12
CA ASN A 109 8.25 11.98 -0.50
C ASN A 109 8.55 10.47 -0.40
N ALA A 110 9.30 9.90 -1.35
CA ALA A 110 9.75 8.51 -1.27
C ALA A 110 10.60 8.27 -0.02
N ILE A 111 11.55 9.17 0.27
CA ILE A 111 12.41 9.11 1.46
C ILE A 111 11.57 9.12 2.74
N GLU A 112 10.59 10.01 2.86
CA GLU A 112 9.72 10.06 4.04
C GLU A 112 8.83 8.83 4.20
N ALA A 113 8.38 8.25 3.10
CA ALA A 113 7.63 6.98 3.12
C ALA A 113 8.52 5.82 3.62
N TYR A 114 9.76 5.69 3.14
CA TYR A 114 10.67 4.65 3.64
C TYR A 114 11.07 4.85 5.11
N LYS A 115 11.26 6.10 5.56
CA LYS A 115 11.45 6.39 6.99
C LYS A 115 10.24 5.96 7.80
N SER A 116 9.02 6.19 7.30
CA SER A 116 7.78 5.74 7.95
C SER A 116 7.69 4.21 8.03
N ALA A 117 8.10 3.51 6.97
CA ALA A 117 8.19 2.05 6.97
C ALA A 117 9.14 1.53 8.06
N LEU A 118 10.30 2.16 8.22
CA LEU A 118 11.30 1.79 9.23
C LEU A 118 10.91 2.21 10.66
N ARG A 119 10.09 3.24 10.83
CA ARG A 119 9.47 3.58 12.12
C ARG A 119 8.50 2.49 12.58
N ALA A 120 7.71 1.94 11.65
CA ALA A 120 6.79 0.85 11.95
C ALA A 120 7.52 -0.49 12.18
N ASN A 121 8.47 -0.85 11.31
CA ASN A 121 9.34 -2.00 11.49
C ASN A 121 10.81 -1.66 11.17
N PRO A 122 11.67 -1.47 12.19
CA PRO A 122 13.10 -1.21 12.00
C PRO A 122 13.88 -2.34 11.30
N ARG A 123 13.31 -3.54 11.22
CA ARG A 123 13.90 -4.72 10.56
C ARG A 123 13.47 -4.88 9.10
N ASN A 124 12.72 -3.94 8.53
CA ASN A 124 12.37 -3.97 7.11
C ASN A 124 13.62 -3.66 6.26
N GLU A 125 14.30 -4.71 5.80
CA GLU A 125 15.54 -4.59 5.02
C GLU A 125 15.30 -3.95 3.64
N ALA A 126 14.17 -4.26 3.01
CA ALA A 126 13.79 -3.67 1.72
C ALA A 126 13.64 -2.14 1.83
N ALA A 127 12.92 -1.66 2.85
CA ALA A 127 12.79 -0.22 3.12
C ALA A 127 14.13 0.45 3.43
N ARG A 128 15.02 -0.22 4.15
CA ARG A 128 16.36 0.30 4.45
C ARG A 128 17.21 0.43 3.19
N TYR A 129 17.16 -0.57 2.32
CA TYR A 129 17.86 -0.56 1.03
C TYR A 129 17.31 0.56 0.13
N ASN A 130 15.99 0.66 -0.03
CA ASN A 130 15.37 1.66 -0.89
C ASN A 130 15.52 3.10 -0.36
N LEU A 131 15.50 3.31 0.96
CA LEU A 131 15.86 4.60 1.55
C LEU A 131 17.28 5.02 1.17
N SER A 132 18.23 4.09 1.28
CA SER A 132 19.63 4.35 0.94
C SER A 132 19.81 4.62 -0.56
N TYR A 133 19.03 3.96 -1.40
CA TYR A 133 18.99 4.21 -2.84
C TYR A 133 18.43 5.62 -3.15
N ALA A 134 17.26 5.97 -2.59
CA ALA A 134 16.62 7.27 -2.83
C ALA A 134 17.49 8.45 -2.35
N LEU A 135 18.16 8.31 -1.19
CA LEU A 135 19.08 9.33 -0.68
C LEU A 135 20.27 9.59 -1.61
N ARG A 136 20.85 8.53 -2.19
CA ARG A 136 21.93 8.67 -3.18
C ARG A 136 21.46 9.39 -4.43
N GLN A 137 20.30 9.00 -4.94
CA GLN A 137 19.72 9.65 -6.13
C GLN A 137 19.42 11.14 -5.88
N GLN A 138 18.97 11.50 -4.67
CA GLN A 138 18.72 12.90 -4.31
C GLN A 138 20.03 13.70 -4.26
N GLN A 139 21.09 13.13 -3.69
CA GLN A 139 22.41 13.76 -3.67
C GLN A 139 22.95 13.95 -5.09
N ASP A 140 22.85 12.93 -5.94
CA ASP A 140 23.33 13.00 -7.33
C ASP A 140 22.59 14.10 -8.13
N GLN A 141 21.29 14.33 -7.86
CA GLN A 141 20.51 15.41 -8.48
C GLN A 141 20.97 16.79 -7.99
N GLN A 142 21.24 16.93 -6.69
CA GLN A 142 21.75 18.18 -6.12
C GLN A 142 23.13 18.53 -6.69
N ASP A 143 24.04 17.55 -6.74
CA ASP A 143 25.40 17.74 -7.27
C ASP A 143 25.38 18.15 -8.76
N GLN A 144 24.45 17.60 -9.56
CA GLN A 144 24.27 17.97 -10.97
C GLN A 144 23.73 19.40 -11.11
N GLN A 145 22.78 19.79 -10.26
CA GLN A 145 22.19 21.12 -10.29
C GLN A 145 23.21 22.19 -9.90
N GLU A 146 24.03 21.94 -8.87
CA GLU A 146 25.11 22.84 -8.48
C GLU A 146 26.15 23.03 -9.59
N GLN A 147 26.48 21.98 -10.34
CA GLN A 147 27.42 22.08 -11.47
C GLN A 147 26.85 22.89 -12.64
N GLN A 148 25.56 22.74 -12.94
CA GLN A 148 24.89 23.54 -13.97
C GLN A 148 24.85 25.02 -13.60
N ASP A 149 24.48 25.32 -12.35
CA ASP A 149 24.43 26.70 -11.85
C ASP A 149 25.81 27.39 -11.91
N GLN A 150 26.90 26.64 -11.69
CA GLN A 150 28.27 27.15 -11.81
C GLN A 150 28.71 27.39 -13.26
N GLN A 151 28.18 26.63 -14.23
CA GLN A 151 28.47 26.82 -15.65
C GLN A 151 27.71 28.01 -16.23
N ASP A 152 26.46 28.23 -15.80
CA ASP A 152 25.64 29.37 -16.28
C ASP A 152 26.10 30.73 -15.73
N GLN A 153 26.95 30.72 -14.70
CA GLN A 153 27.55 31.93 -14.10
C GLN A 153 28.92 32.32 -14.69
N GLN A 154 29.47 31.54 -15.64
CA GLN A 154 30.75 31.78 -16.33
C GLN A 154 30.55 32.29 -17.75
#